data_AF-A0A1C5KH29-F1
#
_entry.id   AF-A0A1C5KH29-F1
#
_cell.length_a   1.000
_cell.length_b   1.000
_cell.length_c   1.000
_cell.angle_alpha   90.00
_cell.angle_beta   90.00
_cell.angle_gamma   90.00
#
_symmetry.space_group_name_H-M   'P 1'
#
loop_
_entity.id
_entity.type
_entity.pdbx_description
1 polymer ?
#
loop_
_entity_poly.entity_id
_entity_poly.type
_entity_poly.pdbx_seq_one_letter_code
_entity_poly.pdbx_strand_id
1 'polypeptide(L)'
;MKYGKRLLALVLAASLFTEPTLPAQASARSSKTSHKASTAATVKRMRILRVKKEKLRALIRRSIQQQEMIVLKKQILSYLSDNGLSSANWSIYVKNLKTNQSISTCSRSFTAASTIKLFAMAAAYDKIERKQLTMTSDLSTKLWNMIVYSDNDSFNSIVADYVGPAEMNQFLKRQKFTRTAQYHGIGPGSHPYLGSTRLNGVNHTSAADCGMLLEKIYRGTMASKSASDAMLSLLKQQTYRYKIPAGVPSGVTVANKTGEFEQFQHDAAIVYGQKTPYVICIFSEDSNAYSISHIRRLSSMVYQYLNG
;
A
#
# COMPACT_ATOMS: atom_id res chain seq x y z
N MET A 1 14.18 -16.05 17.40
CA MET A 1 13.58 -17.06 18.32
C MET A 1 12.62 -16.52 19.40
N LYS A 2 12.63 -15.24 19.80
CA LYS A 2 11.72 -14.73 20.87
C LYS A 2 10.22 -14.67 20.50
N TYR A 3 9.85 -14.54 19.22
CA TYR A 3 8.45 -14.45 18.78
C TYR A 3 7.73 -15.80 18.72
N GLY A 4 8.44 -16.89 18.41
CA GLY A 4 7.84 -18.25 18.34
C GLY A 4 7.34 -18.77 19.69
N LYS A 5 8.04 -18.43 20.79
CA LYS A 5 7.64 -18.84 22.16
C LYS A 5 6.34 -18.15 22.63
N ARG A 6 6.08 -16.91 22.21
CA ARG A 6 4.82 -16.20 22.52
C ARG A 6 3.64 -16.74 21.71
N LEU A 7 3.86 -17.16 20.47
CA LEU A 7 2.83 -17.76 19.63
C LEU A 7 2.41 -19.13 20.16
N LEU A 8 3.36 -19.97 20.57
CA LEU A 8 3.06 -21.27 21.21
C LEU A 8 2.27 -21.08 22.51
N ALA A 9 2.62 -20.08 23.33
CA ALA A 9 1.88 -19.73 24.54
C ALA A 9 0.44 -19.25 24.26
N LEU A 10 0.21 -18.51 23.17
CA LEU A 10 -1.14 -18.08 22.76
C LEU A 10 -1.99 -19.23 22.18
N VAL A 11 -1.36 -20.17 21.47
CA VAL A 11 -2.03 -21.37 20.94
C VAL A 11 -2.40 -22.32 22.07
N LEU A 12 -1.49 -22.55 23.04
CA LEU A 12 -1.75 -23.38 24.24
C LEU A 12 -2.80 -22.77 25.18
N ALA A 13 -2.89 -21.44 25.29
CA ALA A 13 -3.92 -20.79 26.11
C ALA A 13 -5.34 -20.94 25.52
N ALA A 14 -5.48 -21.22 24.23
CA ALA A 14 -6.77 -21.40 23.57
C ALA A 14 -7.36 -22.82 23.74
N SER A 15 -6.52 -23.82 24.06
CA SER A 15 -6.92 -25.22 24.25
C SER A 15 -7.27 -25.60 25.69
N LEU A 16 -7.18 -24.67 26.66
CA LEU A 16 -7.40 -24.94 28.09
C LEU A 16 -8.76 -24.49 28.65
N PHE A 17 -9.74 -24.13 27.82
CA PHE A 17 -11.06 -23.75 28.31
C PHE A 17 -12.13 -24.75 27.84
N THR A 18 -12.38 -25.74 28.70
CA THR A 18 -13.60 -26.56 28.66
C THR A 18 -14.82 -25.68 28.89
N GLU A 19 -15.93 -25.98 28.22
CA GLU A 19 -17.20 -25.31 28.48
C GLU A 19 -17.67 -25.66 29.90
N PRO A 20 -18.13 -24.70 30.72
CA PRO A 20 -18.80 -25.04 31.96
C PRO A 20 -20.13 -25.70 31.63
N THR A 21 -20.27 -26.97 32.00
CA THR A 21 -21.54 -27.69 31.96
C THR A 21 -22.55 -27.01 32.90
N LEU A 22 -23.78 -26.84 32.43
CA LEU A 22 -24.88 -26.35 33.25
C LEU A 22 -25.13 -27.35 34.40
N PRO A 23 -25.28 -26.90 35.66
CA PRO A 23 -25.74 -27.79 36.71
C PRO A 23 -27.20 -28.18 36.43
N ALA A 24 -27.49 -29.48 36.56
CA ALA A 24 -28.85 -29.99 36.54
C ALA A 24 -29.70 -29.27 37.59
N GLN A 25 -30.94 -28.94 37.23
CA GLN A 25 -31.89 -28.24 38.08
C GLN A 25 -32.19 -29.06 39.35
N ALA A 26 -31.69 -28.60 40.49
CA ALA A 26 -32.17 -29.03 41.79
C ALA A 26 -33.30 -28.09 42.25
N SER A 27 -34.45 -28.65 42.57
CA SER A 27 -35.63 -27.91 43.05
C SER A 27 -35.41 -27.38 44.47
N ALA A 28 -35.52 -26.08 44.68
CA ALA A 28 -35.88 -25.51 45.99
C ALA A 28 -36.42 -24.08 45.84
N ARG A 29 -37.62 -23.87 46.38
CA ARG A 29 -38.27 -22.56 46.57
C ARG A 29 -37.44 -21.69 47.53
N SER A 30 -36.88 -20.58 47.07
CA SER A 30 -36.51 -19.42 47.92
C SER A 30 -36.11 -18.17 47.09
N SER A 31 -36.76 -17.04 47.37
CA SER A 31 -36.42 -15.64 46.98
C SER A 31 -36.28 -15.27 45.49
N LYS A 32 -37.37 -14.75 44.88
CA LYS A 32 -37.41 -14.27 43.48
C LYS A 32 -36.55 -13.02 43.18
N THR A 33 -36.03 -12.32 44.19
CA THR A 33 -35.28 -11.05 44.05
C THR A 33 -33.75 -11.22 44.07
N SER A 34 -33.20 -12.20 44.80
CA SER A 34 -31.73 -12.44 44.87
C SER A 34 -31.20 -13.19 43.64
N HIS A 35 -31.98 -14.12 43.07
CA HIS A 35 -31.62 -14.87 41.87
C HIS A 35 -31.54 -14.00 40.61
N LYS A 36 -32.36 -12.96 40.46
CA LYS A 36 -32.31 -12.06 39.29
C LYS A 36 -31.01 -11.25 39.25
N ALA A 37 -30.52 -10.78 40.40
CA ALA A 37 -29.28 -10.00 40.51
C ALA A 37 -28.03 -10.87 40.23
N SER A 38 -27.98 -12.11 40.74
CA SER A 38 -26.86 -13.04 40.45
C SER A 38 -26.85 -13.50 38.99
N THR A 39 -28.02 -13.65 38.37
CA THR A 39 -28.16 -13.96 36.94
C THR A 39 -27.68 -12.80 36.07
N ALA A 40 -28.05 -11.56 36.40
CA ALA A 40 -27.60 -10.37 35.67
C ALA A 40 -26.07 -10.16 35.74
N ALA A 41 -25.47 -10.37 36.92
CA ALA A 41 -24.01 -10.30 37.09
C ALA A 41 -23.29 -11.41 36.28
N THR A 42 -23.85 -12.62 36.26
CA THR A 42 -23.32 -13.76 35.49
C THR A 42 -23.41 -13.50 33.99
N VAL A 43 -24.54 -12.99 33.49
CA VAL A 43 -24.73 -12.59 32.09
C VAL A 43 -23.74 -11.49 31.69
N LYS A 44 -23.54 -10.48 32.54
CA LYS A 44 -22.55 -9.42 32.32
C LYS A 44 -21.12 -9.98 32.23
N ARG A 45 -20.76 -10.91 33.12
CA ARG A 45 -19.45 -11.58 33.12
C ARG A 45 -19.24 -12.43 31.87
N MET A 46 -20.24 -13.20 31.44
CA MET A 46 -20.20 -13.98 30.20
C MET A 46 -20.04 -13.08 28.97
N ARG A 47 -20.74 -11.94 28.92
CA ARG A 47 -20.60 -10.95 27.83
C ARG A 47 -19.17 -10.40 27.76
N ILE A 48 -18.57 -10.06 28.90
CA ILE A 48 -17.17 -9.59 28.97
C ILE A 48 -16.21 -10.68 28.48
N LEU A 49 -16.38 -11.93 28.94
CA LEU A 49 -15.54 -13.05 28.51
C LEU A 49 -15.66 -13.32 27.01
N ARG A 50 -16.86 -13.23 26.44
CA ARG A 50 -17.09 -13.35 24.99
C ARG A 50 -16.34 -12.28 24.21
N VAL A 51 -16.46 -11.01 24.61
CA VAL A 51 -15.72 -9.90 23.96
C VAL A 51 -14.20 -10.10 24.07
N LYS A 52 -13.71 -10.55 25.23
CA LYS A 52 -12.27 -10.85 25.42
C LYS A 52 -11.82 -11.99 24.49
N LYS A 53 -12.60 -13.06 24.37
CA LYS A 53 -12.32 -14.20 23.49
C LYS A 53 -12.30 -13.78 22.02
N GLU A 54 -13.24 -12.94 21.59
CA GLU A 54 -13.29 -12.41 20.22
C GLU A 54 -12.08 -11.51 19.91
N LYS A 55 -11.69 -10.63 20.85
CA LYS A 55 -10.46 -9.81 20.72
C LYS A 55 -9.20 -10.68 20.63
N LEU A 56 -9.08 -11.70 21.47
CA LEU A 56 -7.94 -12.62 21.45
C LEU A 56 -7.86 -13.38 20.11
N ARG A 57 -8.99 -13.90 19.61
CA ARG A 57 -9.07 -14.55 18.29
C ARG A 57 -8.67 -13.60 17.16
N ALA A 58 -9.07 -12.32 17.23
CA ALA A 58 -8.66 -11.31 16.25
C ALA A 58 -7.14 -11.06 16.29
N LEU A 59 -6.54 -10.99 17.49
CA LEU A 59 -5.09 -10.83 17.65
C LEU A 59 -4.31 -12.03 17.11
N ILE A 60 -4.76 -13.25 17.40
CA ILE A 60 -4.15 -14.48 16.88
C ILE A 60 -4.20 -14.48 15.34
N ARG A 61 -5.38 -14.23 14.76
CA ARG A 61 -5.54 -14.14 13.29
C ARG A 61 -4.60 -13.11 12.67
N ARG A 62 -4.53 -11.91 13.25
CA ARG A 62 -3.62 -10.86 12.79
C ARG A 62 -2.15 -11.30 12.87
N SER A 63 -1.77 -11.99 13.94
CA SER A 63 -0.41 -12.51 14.10
C SER A 63 -0.05 -13.56 13.05
N ILE A 64 -0.98 -14.46 12.72
CA ILE A 64 -0.80 -15.47 11.67
C ILE A 64 -0.64 -14.78 10.32
N GLN A 65 -1.53 -13.85 9.97
CA GLN A 65 -1.47 -13.08 8.72
C GLN A 65 -0.16 -12.28 8.60
N GLN A 66 0.33 -11.71 9.71
CA GLN A 66 1.62 -11.02 9.69
C GLN A 66 2.78 -12.00 9.49
N GLN A 67 2.69 -13.21 10.06
CA GLN A 67 3.70 -14.24 9.89
C GLN A 67 3.77 -14.74 8.45
N GLU A 68 2.64 -14.87 7.75
CA GLU A 68 2.59 -15.16 6.30
C GLU A 68 3.35 -14.11 5.50
N MET A 69 3.07 -12.82 5.74
CA MET A 69 3.80 -11.74 5.06
C MET A 69 5.30 -11.75 5.38
N ILE A 70 5.70 -12.12 6.60
CA ILE A 70 7.11 -12.27 6.97
C ILE A 70 7.78 -13.42 6.18
N VAL A 71 7.07 -14.51 5.94
CA VAL A 71 7.57 -15.62 5.09
C VAL A 71 7.77 -15.13 3.66
N LEU A 72 6.80 -14.41 3.08
CA LEU A 72 6.95 -13.78 1.77
C LEU A 72 8.17 -12.84 1.72
N LYS A 73 8.36 -12.00 2.75
CA LYS A 73 9.53 -11.12 2.83
C LYS A 73 10.84 -11.90 2.77
N LYS A 74 10.92 -13.04 3.47
CA LYS A 74 12.11 -13.90 3.43
C LYS A 74 12.35 -14.46 2.04
N GLN A 75 11.31 -14.94 1.35
CA GLN A 75 11.44 -15.45 -0.03
C GLN A 75 11.92 -14.36 -1.00
N ILE A 76 11.41 -13.13 -0.86
CA ILE A 76 11.89 -11.98 -1.64
C ILE A 76 13.37 -11.70 -1.34
N LEU A 77 13.76 -11.65 -0.07
CA LEU A 77 15.15 -11.40 0.32
C LEU A 77 16.11 -12.50 -0.16
N SER A 78 15.69 -13.77 -0.11
CA SER A 78 16.45 -14.88 -0.69
C SER A 78 16.62 -14.69 -2.18
N TYR A 79 15.54 -14.40 -2.92
CA TYR A 79 15.63 -14.15 -4.36
C TYR A 79 16.59 -13.01 -4.71
N LEU A 80 16.54 -11.90 -3.97
CA LEU A 80 17.47 -10.79 -4.17
C LEU A 80 18.91 -11.25 -3.95
N SER A 81 19.20 -11.93 -2.84
CA SER A 81 20.53 -12.45 -2.52
C SER A 81 21.05 -13.42 -3.58
N ASP A 82 20.23 -14.40 -3.98
CA ASP A 82 20.60 -15.46 -4.93
C ASP A 82 20.89 -14.92 -6.34
N ASN A 83 20.37 -13.72 -6.66
CA ASN A 83 20.58 -13.05 -7.94
C ASN A 83 21.58 -11.87 -7.84
N GLY A 84 22.32 -11.75 -6.73
CA GLY A 84 23.30 -10.67 -6.54
C GLY A 84 22.69 -9.26 -6.43
N LEU A 85 21.39 -9.16 -6.18
CA LEU A 85 20.65 -7.90 -6.11
C LEU A 85 20.74 -7.34 -4.69
N SER A 86 21.58 -6.33 -4.48
CA SER A 86 21.74 -5.72 -3.17
C SER A 86 20.43 -5.12 -2.64
N SER A 87 20.06 -5.45 -1.40
CA SER A 87 18.92 -4.84 -0.71
C SER A 87 19.07 -3.34 -0.43
N ALA A 88 20.29 -2.79 -0.59
CA ALA A 88 20.51 -1.34 -0.60
C ALA A 88 20.03 -0.70 -1.92
N ASN A 89 20.09 -1.45 -3.02
CA ASN A 89 19.72 -0.99 -4.35
C ASN A 89 18.31 -1.41 -4.76
N TRP A 90 17.72 -2.38 -4.05
CA TRP A 90 16.39 -2.91 -4.33
C TRP A 90 15.45 -2.74 -3.14
N SER A 91 14.32 -2.07 -3.36
CA SER A 91 13.27 -1.87 -2.35
C SER A 91 11.93 -2.41 -2.84
N ILE A 92 11.42 -3.40 -2.13
CA ILE A 92 10.14 -4.06 -2.42
C ILE A 92 9.22 -3.79 -1.25
N TYR A 93 8.08 -3.16 -1.55
CA TYR A 93 6.95 -3.00 -0.64
C TYR A 93 5.80 -3.87 -1.13
N VAL A 94 5.18 -4.63 -0.21
CA VAL A 94 3.98 -5.42 -0.51
C VAL A 94 2.96 -5.22 0.60
N LYS A 95 1.70 -4.99 0.23
CA LYS A 95 0.58 -4.91 1.17
C LYS A 95 -0.59 -5.77 0.73
N ASN A 96 -0.99 -6.70 1.59
CA ASN A 96 -2.22 -7.45 1.42
C ASN A 96 -3.41 -6.57 1.83
N LEU A 97 -4.27 -6.22 0.87
CA LEU A 97 -5.35 -5.26 1.08
C LEU A 97 -6.53 -5.85 1.88
N LYS A 98 -6.67 -7.19 1.91
CA LYS A 98 -7.67 -7.90 2.72
C LYS A 98 -7.30 -7.95 4.20
N THR A 99 -6.04 -8.27 4.50
CA THR A 99 -5.57 -8.46 5.90
C THR A 99 -4.95 -7.20 6.51
N ASN A 100 -4.71 -6.18 5.69
CA ASN A 100 -4.02 -4.94 6.03
C ASN A 100 -2.58 -5.14 6.54
N GLN A 101 -1.99 -6.32 6.34
CA GLN A 101 -0.59 -6.60 6.66
C GLN A 101 0.31 -6.16 5.49
N SER A 102 1.50 -5.66 5.82
CA SER A 102 2.46 -5.19 4.83
C SER A 102 3.89 -5.51 5.24
N ILE A 103 4.77 -5.57 4.24
CA ILE A 103 6.22 -5.72 4.38
C ILE A 103 6.94 -4.70 3.51
N SER A 104 8.15 -4.35 3.93
CA SER A 104 9.11 -3.61 3.11
C SER A 104 10.48 -4.25 3.28
N THR A 105 11.24 -4.45 2.21
CA THR A 105 12.63 -4.94 2.28
C THR A 105 13.58 -3.84 2.69
N CYS A 106 13.35 -2.62 2.20
CA CYS A 106 14.14 -1.42 2.49
C CYS A 106 13.19 -0.25 2.79
N SER A 107 13.70 0.77 3.48
CA SER A 107 12.94 1.98 3.81
C SER A 107 13.56 3.27 3.29
N ARG A 108 14.58 3.21 2.43
CA ARG A 108 15.23 4.42 1.92
C ARG A 108 14.43 5.06 0.79
N SER A 109 14.80 6.31 0.47
CA SER A 109 14.32 7.01 -0.71
C SER A 109 15.21 6.72 -1.93
N PHE A 110 14.59 6.81 -3.11
CA PHE A 110 15.21 6.67 -4.43
C PHE A 110 14.86 7.91 -5.25
N THR A 111 15.67 8.23 -6.26
CA THR A 111 15.25 9.15 -7.33
C THR A 111 13.91 8.67 -7.87
N ALA A 112 12.88 9.51 -7.85
CA ALA A 112 11.52 9.04 -8.06
C ALA A 112 11.25 8.62 -9.51
N ALA A 113 12.02 9.15 -10.47
CA ALA A 113 11.70 9.08 -11.88
C ALA A 113 10.21 9.43 -12.12
N SER A 114 9.54 8.77 -13.05
CA SER A 114 8.11 9.02 -13.33
C SER A 114 7.14 8.51 -12.26
N THR A 115 7.59 7.87 -11.16
CA THR A 115 6.67 7.50 -10.06
C THR A 115 6.20 8.71 -9.26
N ILE A 116 6.92 9.84 -9.31
CA ILE A 116 6.49 11.11 -8.67
C ILE A 116 5.14 11.62 -9.21
N LYS A 117 4.78 11.24 -10.44
CA LYS A 117 3.51 11.58 -11.10
C LYS A 117 2.29 11.07 -10.33
N LEU A 118 2.43 9.98 -9.56
CA LEU A 118 1.39 9.51 -8.65
C LEU A 118 0.99 10.60 -7.65
N PHE A 119 1.97 11.28 -7.08
CA PHE A 119 1.76 12.28 -6.05
C PHE A 119 1.24 13.59 -6.65
N ALA A 120 1.71 13.98 -7.84
CA ALA A 120 1.15 15.14 -8.55
C ALA A 120 -0.34 14.95 -8.89
N MET A 121 -0.72 13.76 -9.38
CA MET A 121 -2.13 13.40 -9.57
C MET A 121 -2.91 13.52 -8.26
N ALA A 122 -2.40 12.91 -7.17
CA ALA A 122 -3.09 12.94 -5.88
C ALA A 122 -3.23 14.36 -5.30
N ALA A 123 -2.22 15.21 -5.48
CA ALA A 123 -2.25 16.61 -5.05
C ALA A 123 -3.27 17.45 -5.85
N ALA A 124 -3.37 17.23 -7.16
CA ALA A 124 -4.37 17.90 -7.99
C ALA A 124 -5.79 17.53 -7.53
N TYR A 125 -6.07 16.24 -7.33
CA TYR A 125 -7.37 15.79 -6.80
C TYR A 125 -7.63 16.28 -5.36
N ASP A 126 -6.62 16.37 -4.50
CA ASP A 126 -6.76 16.96 -3.14
C ASP A 126 -7.15 18.44 -3.20
N LYS A 127 -6.53 19.25 -4.07
CA LYS A 127 -6.96 20.65 -4.27
C LYS A 127 -8.37 20.75 -4.82
N ILE A 128 -8.75 19.86 -5.74
CA ILE A 128 -10.11 19.83 -6.30
C ILE A 128 -11.13 19.55 -5.20
N GLU A 129 -10.90 18.51 -4.39
CA GLU A 129 -11.79 18.16 -3.28
C GLU A 129 -11.90 19.30 -2.25
N ARG A 130 -10.78 19.99 -2.00
CA ARG A 130 -10.73 21.17 -1.12
C ARG A 130 -11.29 22.44 -1.75
N LYS A 131 -11.83 22.37 -2.97
CA LYS A 131 -12.41 23.50 -3.74
C LYS A 131 -11.40 24.62 -4.01
N GLN A 132 -10.11 24.28 -4.08
CA GLN A 132 -9.01 25.20 -4.40
C GLN A 132 -8.52 25.06 -5.84
N LEU A 133 -9.13 24.14 -6.59
CA LEU A 133 -8.87 23.90 -8.00
C LEU A 133 -10.17 23.37 -8.63
N THR A 134 -10.47 23.78 -9.86
CA THR A 134 -11.61 23.25 -10.62
C THR A 134 -11.10 22.25 -11.64
N MET A 135 -11.80 21.13 -11.80
CA MET A 135 -11.50 20.20 -12.91
C MET A 135 -11.92 20.86 -14.23
N THR A 136 -10.94 21.25 -15.04
CA THR A 136 -11.14 21.74 -16.41
C THR A 136 -10.84 20.62 -17.42
N SER A 137 -11.28 20.77 -18.67
CA SER A 137 -10.94 19.83 -19.74
C SER A 137 -9.43 19.74 -19.97
N ASP A 138 -8.70 20.85 -19.83
CA ASP A 138 -7.24 20.88 -19.95
C ASP A 138 -6.57 20.09 -18.82
N LEU A 139 -6.95 20.33 -17.55
CA LEU A 139 -6.42 19.59 -16.41
C LEU A 139 -6.73 18.09 -16.52
N SER A 140 -7.95 17.73 -16.95
CA SER A 140 -8.34 16.33 -17.17
C SER A 140 -7.46 15.66 -18.22
N THR A 141 -7.21 16.35 -19.34
CA THR A 141 -6.34 15.87 -20.42
C THR A 141 -4.90 15.69 -19.94
N LYS A 142 -4.36 16.65 -19.18
CA LYS A 142 -3.02 16.56 -18.61
C LYS A 142 -2.90 15.41 -17.58
N LEU A 143 -3.91 15.20 -16.74
CA LEU A 143 -3.93 14.06 -15.81
C LEU A 143 -3.92 12.73 -16.56
N TRP A 144 -4.70 12.62 -17.64
CA TRP A 144 -4.71 11.44 -18.50
C TRP A 144 -3.36 11.23 -19.19
N ASN A 145 -2.80 12.23 -19.86
CA ASN A 145 -1.48 12.15 -20.52
C ASN A 145 -0.37 11.79 -19.51
N MET A 146 -0.33 12.47 -18.37
CA MET A 146 0.68 12.26 -17.31
C MET A 146 0.61 10.85 -16.74
N ILE A 147 -0.59 10.32 -16.50
CA ILE A 147 -0.71 9.00 -15.90
C ILE A 147 -0.63 7.93 -16.98
N VAL A 148 -1.48 7.96 -18.00
CA VAL A 148 -1.65 6.88 -19.00
C VAL A 148 -0.46 6.73 -19.95
N TYR A 149 0.18 7.83 -20.34
CA TYR A 149 1.33 7.85 -21.27
C TYR A 149 2.60 8.37 -20.61
N SER A 150 2.59 8.59 -19.29
CA SER A 150 3.75 9.12 -18.57
C SER A 150 4.28 10.43 -19.16
N ASP A 151 3.42 11.29 -19.68
CA ASP A 151 3.84 12.54 -20.30
C ASP A 151 4.50 13.50 -19.29
N ASN A 152 5.64 14.07 -19.68
CA ASN A 152 6.46 14.92 -18.81
C ASN A 152 5.97 16.36 -18.79
N ASP A 153 5.54 16.91 -19.94
CA ASP A 153 5.05 18.29 -20.00
C ASP A 153 3.73 18.45 -19.26
N SER A 154 2.85 17.44 -19.31
CA SER A 154 1.65 17.38 -18.47
C SER A 154 1.99 17.35 -16.99
N PHE A 155 3.01 16.58 -16.57
CA PHE A 155 3.47 16.63 -15.17
C PHE A 155 3.99 18.01 -14.78
N ASN A 156 4.86 18.59 -15.62
CA ASN A 156 5.45 19.89 -15.34
C ASN A 156 4.38 20.99 -15.21
N SER A 157 3.40 20.99 -16.11
CA SER A 157 2.26 21.91 -16.09
C SER A 157 1.35 21.67 -14.88
N ILE A 158 1.03 20.40 -14.54
CA ILE A 158 0.24 20.09 -13.33
C ILE A 158 0.93 20.62 -12.07
N VAL A 159 2.23 20.43 -11.93
CA VAL A 159 2.98 20.89 -10.76
C VAL A 159 3.08 22.41 -10.73
N ALA A 160 3.44 23.05 -11.85
CA ALA A 160 3.70 24.48 -11.91
C ALA A 160 2.42 25.33 -11.89
N ASP A 161 1.46 24.99 -12.74
CA ASP A 161 0.34 25.88 -13.08
C ASP A 161 -0.91 25.56 -12.26
N TYR A 162 -1.10 24.29 -11.89
CA TYR A 162 -2.33 23.81 -11.26
C TYR A 162 -2.19 23.58 -9.75
N VAL A 163 -1.17 22.81 -9.35
CA VAL A 163 -0.95 22.49 -7.94
C VAL A 163 -0.18 23.62 -7.25
N GLY A 164 0.95 24.01 -7.83
CA GLY A 164 1.96 24.90 -7.25
C GLY A 164 3.07 24.10 -6.54
N PRO A 165 4.37 24.34 -6.82
CA PRO A 165 5.48 23.57 -6.24
C PRO A 165 5.53 23.58 -4.70
N ALA A 166 5.20 24.72 -4.08
CA ALA A 166 5.14 24.83 -2.63
C ALA A 166 4.00 23.98 -2.05
N GLU A 167 2.80 24.06 -2.66
CA GLU A 167 1.64 23.28 -2.25
C GLU A 167 1.84 21.78 -2.46
N MET A 168 2.61 21.37 -3.49
CA MET A 168 2.98 19.97 -3.72
C MET A 168 3.68 19.38 -2.48
N ASN A 169 4.72 20.04 -1.96
CA ASN A 169 5.42 19.54 -0.77
C ASN A 169 4.60 19.69 0.52
N GLN A 170 3.75 20.72 0.63
CA GLN A 170 2.81 20.83 1.76
C GLN A 170 1.79 19.68 1.75
N PHE A 171 1.27 19.31 0.58
CA PHE A 171 0.42 18.15 0.39
C PHE A 171 1.12 16.86 0.84
N LEU A 172 2.37 16.63 0.41
CA LEU A 172 3.15 15.46 0.80
C LEU A 172 3.28 15.36 2.33
N LYS A 173 3.58 16.48 2.99
CA LYS A 173 3.67 16.57 4.46
C LYS A 173 2.32 16.30 5.14
N ARG A 174 1.23 16.93 4.70
CA ARG A 174 -0.12 16.73 5.26
C ARG A 174 -0.58 15.28 5.13
N GLN A 175 -0.26 14.63 4.00
CA GLN A 175 -0.61 13.24 3.75
C GLN A 175 0.35 12.22 4.37
N LYS A 176 1.42 12.70 5.03
CA LYS A 176 2.46 11.92 5.72
C LYS A 176 3.33 11.06 4.79
N PHE A 177 3.53 11.49 3.55
CA PHE A 177 4.51 10.89 2.63
C PHE A 177 5.92 11.40 2.98
N THR A 178 6.48 10.89 4.07
CA THR A 178 7.68 11.45 4.73
C THR A 178 8.99 11.20 3.99
N ARG A 179 8.96 10.41 2.92
CA ARG A 179 10.12 10.07 2.09
C ARG A 179 9.94 10.48 0.64
N THR A 180 9.02 11.39 0.39
CA THR A 180 8.71 11.92 -0.92
C THR A 180 8.86 13.43 -0.93
N ALA A 181 9.55 13.96 -1.93
CA ALA A 181 9.66 15.39 -2.16
C ALA A 181 9.79 15.69 -3.66
N GLN A 182 9.23 16.83 -4.07
CA GLN A 182 9.26 17.33 -5.43
C GLN A 182 9.98 18.68 -5.45
N TYR A 183 11.08 18.77 -6.19
CA TYR A 183 11.94 19.96 -6.25
C TYR A 183 11.98 20.58 -7.64
N HIS A 184 11.86 19.77 -8.68
CA HIS A 184 12.05 20.23 -10.05
C HIS A 184 11.08 19.60 -11.07
N GLY A 185 10.95 20.23 -12.23
CA GLY A 185 10.33 19.63 -13.42
C GLY A 185 11.15 18.45 -13.97
N ILE A 186 10.55 17.58 -14.78
CA ILE A 186 11.22 16.38 -15.33
C ILE A 186 11.26 16.45 -16.86
N GLY A 187 12.42 16.10 -17.44
CA GLY A 187 12.64 16.05 -18.89
C GLY A 187 12.58 14.64 -19.48
N PRO A 188 12.57 14.49 -20.82
CA PRO A 188 12.50 15.58 -21.81
C PRO A 188 11.13 16.28 -21.80
N GLY A 189 11.08 17.51 -22.30
CA GLY A 189 9.88 18.34 -22.39
C GLY A 189 10.22 19.78 -22.82
N SER A 190 9.21 20.62 -22.97
CA SER A 190 9.32 22.03 -23.37
C SER A 190 8.86 23.02 -22.29
N HIS A 191 8.27 22.53 -21.20
CA HIS A 191 7.69 23.39 -20.17
C HIS A 191 8.76 24.24 -19.44
N PRO A 192 8.56 25.56 -19.22
CA PRO A 192 9.56 26.43 -18.55
C PRO A 192 10.00 25.95 -17.16
N TYR A 193 9.10 25.26 -16.45
CA TYR A 193 9.37 24.64 -15.14
C TYR A 193 10.55 23.65 -15.15
N LEU A 194 10.93 23.11 -16.31
CA LEU A 194 12.12 22.28 -16.47
C LEU A 194 13.41 22.97 -16.03
N GLY A 195 13.49 24.30 -16.23
CA GLY A 195 14.63 25.12 -15.83
C GLY A 195 14.76 25.32 -14.32
N SER A 196 13.82 24.81 -13.50
CA SER A 196 13.99 24.81 -12.05
C SER A 196 15.15 23.87 -11.71
N THR A 197 16.29 24.46 -11.36
CA THR A 197 17.56 23.77 -11.19
C THR A 197 17.50 22.71 -10.07
N ARG A 198 18.35 21.67 -10.13
CA ARG A 198 18.55 20.69 -9.04
C ARG A 198 19.17 21.28 -7.77
N LEU A 199 19.31 22.62 -7.69
CA LEU A 199 19.97 23.32 -6.57
C LEU A 199 19.27 23.08 -5.23
N ASN A 200 17.96 22.85 -5.25
CA ASN A 200 17.16 22.60 -4.03
C ASN A 200 17.01 21.11 -3.70
N GLY A 201 17.56 20.21 -4.52
CA GLY A 201 17.44 18.76 -4.37
C GLY A 201 16.94 18.05 -5.64
N VAL A 202 16.79 16.73 -5.53
CA VAL A 202 16.32 15.85 -6.60
C VAL A 202 14.97 15.25 -6.20
N ASN A 203 14.03 15.17 -7.15
CA ASN A 203 12.75 14.50 -6.96
C ASN A 203 12.98 13.07 -6.47
N HIS A 204 12.48 12.76 -5.27
CA HIS A 204 12.67 11.44 -4.66
C HIS A 204 11.38 10.94 -4.01
N THR A 205 11.28 9.62 -3.89
CA THR A 205 10.17 8.94 -3.21
C THR A 205 10.66 7.60 -2.62
N SER A 206 9.78 6.84 -1.99
CA SER A 206 10.05 5.48 -1.55
C SER A 206 8.94 4.52 -1.99
N ALA A 207 9.30 3.23 -2.11
CA ALA A 207 8.33 2.16 -2.38
C ALA A 207 7.19 2.16 -1.35
N ALA A 208 7.47 2.48 -0.08
CA ALA A 208 6.47 2.53 0.98
C ALA A 208 5.51 3.72 0.84
N ASP A 209 5.98 4.91 0.46
CA ASP A 209 5.12 6.08 0.24
C ASP A 209 4.21 5.88 -0.99
N CYS A 210 4.76 5.34 -2.08
CA CYS A 210 3.97 4.94 -3.24
C CYS A 210 2.92 3.91 -2.85
N GLY A 211 3.31 2.91 -2.05
CA GLY A 211 2.41 1.87 -1.57
C GLY A 211 1.29 2.41 -0.69
N MET A 212 1.60 3.37 0.18
CA MET A 212 0.62 4.04 1.03
C MET A 212 -0.36 4.90 0.22
N LEU A 213 0.11 5.61 -0.81
CA LEU A 213 -0.76 6.36 -1.71
C LEU A 213 -1.71 5.42 -2.47
N LEU A 214 -1.18 4.35 -3.06
CA LEU A 214 -1.99 3.36 -3.78
C LEU A 214 -3.01 2.67 -2.86
N GLU A 215 -2.67 2.42 -1.59
CA GLU A 215 -3.64 1.96 -0.61
C GLU A 215 -4.76 2.97 -0.39
N LYS A 216 -4.44 4.25 -0.17
CA LYS A 216 -5.46 5.30 0.02
C LYS A 216 -6.40 5.38 -1.19
N ILE A 217 -5.84 5.31 -2.40
CA ILE A 217 -6.62 5.25 -3.66
C ILE A 217 -7.52 4.02 -3.67
N TYR A 218 -6.99 2.82 -3.42
CA TYR A 218 -7.78 1.59 -3.39
C TYR A 218 -8.93 1.64 -2.36
N ARG A 219 -8.69 2.24 -1.20
CA ARG A 219 -9.67 2.34 -0.12
C ARG A 219 -10.68 3.47 -0.31
N GLY A 220 -10.54 4.31 -1.33
CA GLY A 220 -11.42 5.46 -1.52
C GLY A 220 -11.17 6.60 -0.54
N THR A 221 -9.98 6.68 0.06
CA THR A 221 -9.64 7.65 1.11
C THR A 221 -8.60 8.68 0.69
N MET A 222 -8.14 8.64 -0.57
CA MET A 222 -7.30 9.70 -1.11
C MET A 222 -8.18 10.84 -1.63
N ALA A 223 -8.16 11.98 -0.92
CA ALA A 223 -9.03 13.15 -1.11
C ALA A 223 -10.51 12.84 -0.85
N SER A 224 -11.14 12.03 -1.70
CA SER A 224 -12.50 11.52 -1.55
C SER A 224 -12.67 10.19 -2.30
N LYS A 225 -13.83 9.54 -2.14
CA LYS A 225 -14.14 8.30 -2.84
C LYS A 225 -14.18 8.50 -4.36
N SER A 226 -14.83 9.55 -4.84
CA SER A 226 -14.93 9.87 -6.26
C SER A 226 -13.56 10.22 -6.86
N ALA A 227 -12.76 11.03 -6.16
CA ALA A 227 -11.39 11.34 -6.57
C ALA A 227 -10.53 10.07 -6.65
N SER A 228 -10.62 9.20 -5.65
CA SER A 228 -9.92 7.91 -5.64
C SER A 228 -10.34 7.00 -6.79
N ASP A 229 -11.64 6.92 -7.11
CA ASP A 229 -12.14 6.15 -8.24
C ASP A 229 -11.61 6.70 -9.58
N ALA A 230 -11.55 8.02 -9.73
CA ALA A 230 -10.99 8.67 -10.92
C ALA A 230 -9.49 8.42 -11.05
N MET A 231 -8.71 8.57 -9.98
CA MET A 231 -7.29 8.21 -9.94
C MET A 231 -7.04 6.75 -10.30
N LEU A 232 -7.85 5.84 -9.75
CA LEU A 232 -7.77 4.42 -10.04
C LEU A 232 -8.09 4.12 -11.51
N SER A 233 -9.07 4.79 -12.09
CA SER A 233 -9.43 4.65 -13.51
C SER A 233 -8.26 4.99 -14.43
N LEU A 234 -7.54 6.08 -14.15
CA LEU A 234 -6.34 6.47 -14.91
C LEU A 234 -5.24 5.43 -14.78
N LEU A 235 -4.96 4.95 -13.56
CA LEU A 235 -3.91 3.95 -13.32
C LEU A 235 -4.19 2.60 -13.99
N LYS A 236 -5.47 2.21 -14.14
CA LYS A 236 -5.88 1.00 -14.86
C LYS A 236 -5.66 1.10 -16.36
N GLN A 237 -5.70 2.32 -16.92
CA GLN A 237 -5.54 2.57 -18.35
C GLN A 237 -4.09 2.74 -18.80
N GLN A 238 -3.14 2.78 -17.87
CA GLN A 238 -1.69 2.87 -18.14
C GLN A 238 -1.25 2.01 -19.33
N THR A 239 -0.46 2.59 -20.25
CA THR A 239 0.04 1.87 -21.44
C THR A 239 1.36 1.15 -21.18
N TYR A 240 2.18 1.62 -20.23
CA TYR A 240 3.42 0.95 -19.85
C TYR A 240 3.17 -0.24 -18.92
N ARG A 241 3.01 -1.42 -19.55
CA ARG A 241 2.62 -2.68 -18.89
C ARG A 241 3.74 -3.72 -18.78
N TYR A 242 4.94 -3.39 -19.27
CA TYR A 242 6.06 -4.33 -19.42
C TYR A 242 6.82 -4.64 -18.11
N LYS A 243 6.38 -4.18 -16.94
CA LYS A 243 7.02 -4.41 -15.62
C LYS A 243 6.16 -5.31 -14.72
N ILE A 244 5.57 -4.78 -13.64
CA ILE A 244 4.74 -5.55 -12.71
C ILE A 244 3.57 -6.24 -13.44
N PRO A 245 2.83 -5.57 -14.35
CA PRO A 245 1.73 -6.22 -15.05
C PRO A 245 2.15 -7.41 -15.92
N ALA A 246 3.34 -7.37 -16.52
CA ALA A 246 3.88 -8.50 -17.28
C ALA A 246 4.33 -9.69 -16.40
N GLY A 247 4.39 -9.52 -15.07
CA GLY A 247 4.70 -10.58 -14.12
C GLY A 247 3.47 -11.32 -13.58
N VAL A 248 2.25 -10.88 -13.87
CA VAL A 248 1.01 -11.54 -13.41
C VAL A 248 0.31 -12.28 -14.55
N PRO A 249 -0.54 -13.28 -14.26
CA PRO A 249 -1.31 -13.97 -15.30
C PRO A 249 -2.16 -13.04 -16.15
N SER A 250 -2.37 -13.42 -17.42
CA SER A 250 -3.25 -12.69 -18.33
C SER A 250 -4.67 -12.55 -17.76
N GLY A 251 -5.32 -11.43 -18.04
CA GLY A 251 -6.66 -11.11 -17.54
C GLY A 251 -6.70 -10.53 -16.11
N VAL A 252 -5.61 -10.61 -15.35
CA VAL A 252 -5.54 -9.95 -14.03
C VAL A 252 -5.51 -8.44 -14.23
N THR A 253 -6.48 -7.74 -13.64
CA THR A 253 -6.48 -6.27 -13.65
C THR A 253 -5.34 -5.76 -12.77
N VAL A 254 -4.50 -4.89 -13.33
CA VAL A 254 -3.43 -4.19 -12.61
C VAL A 254 -3.54 -2.70 -12.89
N ALA A 255 -3.50 -1.87 -11.86
CA ALA A 255 -3.44 -0.41 -11.98
C ALA A 255 -2.03 0.03 -11.58
N ASN A 256 -1.24 0.61 -12.49
CA ASN A 256 0.19 0.86 -12.24
C ASN A 256 0.71 2.23 -12.73
N LYS A 257 1.87 2.60 -12.19
CA LYS A 257 2.71 3.67 -12.71
C LYS A 257 4.19 3.25 -12.66
N THR A 258 4.82 3.27 -13.82
CA THR A 258 6.26 3.02 -13.97
C THR A 258 7.09 4.27 -13.67
N GLY A 259 8.37 4.06 -13.36
CA GLY A 259 9.41 5.10 -13.36
C GLY A 259 10.71 4.59 -13.96
N GLU A 260 11.30 5.40 -14.82
CA GLU A 260 12.54 5.13 -15.54
C GLU A 260 13.37 6.40 -15.58
N PHE A 261 14.61 6.35 -15.09
CA PHE A 261 15.57 7.45 -15.22
C PHE A 261 16.98 6.90 -14.94
N GLU A 262 17.92 7.01 -15.87
CA GLU A 262 19.30 6.49 -15.69
C GLU A 262 19.29 5.01 -15.18
N GLN A 263 19.96 4.71 -14.05
CA GLN A 263 19.96 3.39 -13.42
C GLN A 263 18.68 3.03 -12.64
N PHE A 264 17.68 3.91 -12.61
CA PHE A 264 16.47 3.70 -11.81
C PHE A 264 15.38 3.00 -12.63
N GLN A 265 14.95 1.82 -12.17
CA GLN A 265 13.83 1.07 -12.74
C GLN A 265 12.79 0.81 -11.65
N HIS A 266 11.62 1.42 -11.79
CA HIS A 266 10.56 1.38 -10.80
C HIS A 266 9.23 0.97 -11.43
N ASP A 267 8.37 0.37 -10.62
CA ASP A 267 6.94 0.24 -10.89
C ASP A 267 6.18 0.13 -9.56
N ALA A 268 5.01 0.75 -9.50
CA ALA A 268 4.13 0.74 -8.34
C ALA A 268 2.71 0.41 -8.81
N ALA A 269 2.10 -0.60 -8.21
CA ALA A 269 0.85 -1.14 -8.71
C ALA A 269 -0.11 -1.63 -7.62
N ILE A 270 -1.40 -1.54 -7.93
CA ILE A 270 -2.47 -2.30 -7.29
C ILE A 270 -2.80 -3.48 -8.20
N VAL A 271 -2.68 -4.70 -7.70
CA VAL A 271 -3.01 -5.93 -8.42
C VAL A 271 -4.31 -6.49 -7.86
N TYR A 272 -5.29 -6.72 -8.74
CA TYR A 272 -6.59 -7.30 -8.41
C TYR A 272 -6.55 -8.81 -8.60
N GLY A 273 -5.75 -9.49 -7.77
CA GLY A 273 -5.66 -10.95 -7.75
C GLY A 273 -6.97 -11.60 -7.31
N GLN A 274 -7.25 -12.80 -7.84
CA GLN A 274 -8.51 -13.52 -7.60
C GLN A 274 -8.78 -13.81 -6.12
N LYS A 275 -7.74 -14.26 -5.38
CA LYS A 275 -7.85 -14.56 -3.94
C LYS A 275 -7.54 -13.33 -3.10
N THR A 276 -6.56 -12.53 -3.49
CA THR A 276 -6.06 -11.41 -2.70
C THR A 276 -5.73 -10.23 -3.61
N PRO A 277 -6.46 -9.10 -3.52
CA PRO A 277 -5.96 -7.83 -4.02
C PRO A 277 -4.81 -7.33 -3.14
N TYR A 278 -3.77 -6.78 -3.76
CA TYR A 278 -2.58 -6.30 -3.05
C TYR A 278 -1.96 -5.08 -3.73
N VAL A 279 -1.22 -4.31 -2.95
CA VAL A 279 -0.29 -3.29 -3.47
C VAL A 279 1.10 -3.90 -3.53
N ILE A 280 1.82 -3.63 -4.62
CA ILE A 280 3.23 -3.96 -4.78
C ILE A 280 3.97 -2.77 -5.38
N CYS A 281 5.11 -2.41 -4.79
CA CYS A 281 6.00 -1.40 -5.33
C CYS A 281 7.41 -1.98 -5.37
N ILE A 282 8.04 -1.98 -6.53
CA ILE A 282 9.38 -2.50 -6.75
C ILE A 282 10.24 -1.38 -7.31
N PHE A 283 11.28 -1.03 -6.56
CA PHE A 283 12.22 0.03 -6.89
C PHE A 283 13.60 -0.59 -6.99
N SER A 284 14.32 -0.34 -8.08
CA SER A 284 15.74 -0.64 -8.22
C SER A 284 16.54 0.60 -8.60
N GLU A 285 17.75 0.68 -8.05
CA GLU A 285 18.85 1.54 -8.50
C GLU A 285 19.97 0.62 -8.97
N ASP A 286 19.90 0.21 -10.23
CA ASP A 286 20.77 -0.81 -10.78
C ASP A 286 20.95 -0.55 -12.28
N SER A 287 22.21 -0.42 -12.72
CA SER A 287 22.56 -0.20 -14.12
C SER A 287 22.46 -1.48 -14.96
N ASN A 288 22.10 -2.60 -14.34
CA ASN A 288 21.94 -3.88 -15.00
C ASN A 288 20.76 -3.88 -16.00
N ALA A 289 21.02 -4.31 -17.24
CA ALA A 289 20.02 -4.49 -18.29
C ALA A 289 18.84 -5.40 -17.88
N TYR A 290 19.03 -6.26 -16.87
CA TYR A 290 18.03 -7.24 -16.42
C TYR A 290 17.07 -6.74 -15.32
N SER A 291 17.15 -5.49 -14.86
CA SER A 291 16.27 -5.01 -13.78
C SER A 291 14.78 -5.19 -14.09
N ILE A 292 14.34 -4.99 -15.34
CA ILE A 292 12.95 -5.21 -15.74
C ILE A 292 12.55 -6.70 -15.57
N SER A 293 13.44 -7.63 -15.93
CA SER A 293 13.19 -9.06 -15.77
C SER A 293 13.07 -9.46 -14.31
N HIS A 294 13.91 -8.89 -13.43
CA HIS A 294 13.79 -9.09 -11.99
C HIS A 294 12.49 -8.50 -11.40
N ILE A 295 12.05 -7.32 -11.87
CA ILE A 295 10.75 -6.74 -11.49
C ILE A 295 9.60 -7.69 -11.88
N ARG A 296 9.61 -8.23 -13.10
CA ARG A 296 8.61 -9.21 -13.55
C ARG A 296 8.62 -10.48 -12.69
N ARG A 297 9.81 -11.00 -12.39
CA ARG A 297 9.96 -12.22 -11.58
C ARG A 297 9.48 -12.01 -10.14
N LEU A 298 9.84 -10.90 -9.51
CA LEU A 298 9.35 -10.52 -8.18
C LEU A 298 7.83 -10.33 -8.17
N SER A 299 7.26 -9.70 -9.21
CA SER A 299 5.81 -9.58 -9.38
C SER A 299 5.13 -10.95 -9.44
N SER A 300 5.66 -11.87 -10.26
CA SER A 300 5.19 -13.25 -10.38
C SER A 300 5.24 -14.02 -9.06
N MET A 301 6.36 -13.92 -8.33
CA MET A 301 6.51 -14.57 -7.02
C MET A 301 5.48 -14.06 -6.01
N VAL A 302 5.28 -12.73 -5.93
CA VAL A 302 4.28 -12.15 -5.02
C VAL A 302 2.87 -12.56 -5.40
N TYR A 303 2.54 -12.57 -6.71
CA TYR A 303 1.24 -13.02 -7.19
C TYR A 303 0.99 -14.47 -6.78
N GLN A 304 1.92 -15.37 -7.10
CA GLN A 304 1.81 -16.80 -6.78
C GLN A 304 1.68 -17.04 -5.28
N TYR A 305 2.42 -16.30 -4.45
CA TYR A 305 2.31 -16.45 -2.99
C TYR A 305 0.94 -16.04 -2.45
N LEU A 306 0.35 -14.96 -2.98
CA LEU A 306 -0.90 -14.39 -2.46
C LEU A 306 -2.17 -14.93 -3.16
N ASN A 307 -2.02 -15.52 -4.34
CA ASN A 307 -3.12 -15.94 -5.21
C ASN A 307 -3.00 -17.36 -5.78
N GLY A 308 -1.84 -18.01 -5.65
CA GLY A 308 -1.64 -19.43 -5.95
C GLY A 308 -2.41 -20.34 -5.00
#